data_AF-D9QNF5-F1
#
_entry.id   AF-D9QNF5-F1
#
_cell.length_a   1.000
_cell.length_b   1.000
_cell.length_c   1.000
_cell.angle_alpha   90.00
_cell.angle_beta   90.00
_cell.angle_gamma   90.00
#
_symmetry.space_group_name_H-M   'P 1'
#
loop_
_entity.id
_entity.type
_entity.pdbx_description
1 polymer ?
#
loop_
_entity_poly.entity_id
_entity_poly.type
_entity_poly.pdbx_seq_one_letter_code
_entity_poly.pdbx_strand_id
1 'polypeptide(L)' 'MSDTKGHGSHAARSANAAAAKEGKSNPRTSSAAQSILGKKGAKARSGS' A
#
# COMPACT_ATOMS: atom_id res chain seq x y z
N MET A 1 4.89 -6.82 22.71
CA MET A 1 3.97 -6.26 21.69
C MET A 1 4.79 -5.40 20.75
N SER A 2 4.51 -5.55 19.46
CA SER A 2 5.25 -5.11 18.28
C SER A 2 5.83 -3.69 18.32
N ASP A 3 7.12 -3.57 18.00
CA ASP A 3 7.88 -2.34 17.76
C ASP A 3 7.39 -1.56 16.53
N THR A 4 6.14 -1.10 16.52
CA THR A 4 5.64 -0.16 15.51
C THR A 4 5.40 1.20 16.14
N LYS A 5 6.41 1.73 16.83
CA LYS A 5 6.37 3.08 17.39
C LYS A 5 6.90 4.08 16.35
N GLY A 6 5.97 4.67 15.61
CA GLY A 6 6.18 5.94 14.92
C GLY A 6 6.53 5.81 13.45
N HIS A 7 5.63 6.34 12.61
CA HIS A 7 5.73 6.44 11.15
C HIS A 7 5.56 5.10 10.45
N GLY A 8 4.47 4.96 9.70
CA GLY A 8 4.23 3.79 8.85
C GLY A 8 5.49 3.41 8.09
N SER A 9 5.71 2.10 7.94
CA SER A 9 6.89 1.52 7.30
C SER A 9 7.35 2.34 6.08
N HIS A 10 8.66 2.39 5.82
CA HIS A 10 9.21 3.16 4.68
C HIS A 10 8.43 2.90 3.37
N ALA A 11 8.02 1.65 3.15
CA ALA A 11 7.13 1.25 2.07
C ALA A 11 5.75 1.96 2.09
N ALA A 12 5.09 2.06 3.25
CA ALA A 12 3.82 2.77 3.40
C ALA A 12 3.95 4.27 3.09
N ARG A 13 5.03 4.92 3.51
CA ARG A 13 5.28 6.34 3.18
C ARG A 13 5.47 6.54 1.67
N SER A 14 6.29 5.71 1.05
CA SER A 14 6.54 5.76 -0.40
C SER A 14 5.27 5.46 -1.21
N ALA A 15 4.45 4.51 -0.75
CA ALA A 15 3.17 4.22 -1.38
C ALA A 15 2.18 5.39 -1.26
N ASN A 16 2.07 6.02 -0.08
CA ASN A 16 1.22 7.20 0.10
C ASN A 16 1.67 8.36 -0.80
N ALA A 17 2.98 8.61 -0.94
CA ALA A 17 3.50 9.63 -1.83
C ALA A 17 3.18 9.34 -3.30
N ALA A 18 3.30 8.07 -3.73
CA ALA A 18 2.93 7.65 -5.07
C ALA A 18 1.42 7.84 -5.35
N ALA A 19 0.58 7.51 -4.37
CA ALA A 19 -0.86 7.70 -4.46
C ALA A 19 -1.24 9.18 -4.52
N ALA A 20 -0.60 10.03 -3.70
CA ALA A 20 -0.83 11.46 -3.69
C ALA A 20 -0.44 12.13 -5.02
N LYS A 21 0.66 11.69 -5.66
CA LYS A 21 1.03 12.13 -7.02
C LYS A 21 -0.04 11.82 -8.06
N GLU A 22 -0.79 10.74 -7.84
CA GLU A 22 -1.91 10.36 -8.70
C GLU A 22 -3.26 10.98 -8.27
N GLY A 23 -3.27 11.87 -7.26
CA GLY A 23 -4.49 12.48 -6.71
C GLY A 23 -5.35 11.53 -5.88
N LYS A 24 -4.80 10.40 -5.43
CA LYS A 24 -5.52 9.37 -4.69
C LYS A 24 -5.14 9.43 -3.21
N SER A 25 -6.15 9.60 -2.36
CA SER A 25 -5.99 9.59 -0.90
C SER A 25 -5.71 8.19 -0.35
N ASN A 26 -6.08 7.13 -1.08
CA ASN A 26 -5.86 5.75 -0.68
C ASN A 26 -4.78 5.08 -1.54
N PRO A 27 -3.63 4.68 -0.97
CA PRO A 27 -2.57 3.98 -1.73
C PRO A 27 -2.98 2.59 -2.23
N ARG A 28 -4.12 2.05 -1.77
CA ARG A 28 -4.66 0.81 -2.34
C ARG A 28 -5.42 1.00 -3.65
N THR A 29 -5.80 2.22 -4.01
CA THR A 29 -6.49 2.53 -5.27
C THR A 29 -5.55 3.10 -6.33
N SER A 30 -4.28 3.35 -5.97
CA SER A 30 -3.23 3.76 -6.90
C SER A 30 -2.42 2.55 -7.35
N SER A 31 -2.24 2.42 -8.66
CA SER A 31 -1.45 1.32 -9.24
C SER A 31 0.03 1.42 -8.85
N ALA A 32 0.60 2.63 -8.86
CA ALA A 32 1.97 2.86 -8.43
C ALA A 32 2.18 2.53 -6.95
N ALA A 33 1.24 2.93 -6.10
CA ALA A 33 1.31 2.65 -4.67
C ALA A 33 1.10 1.16 -4.33
N GLN A 34 0.24 0.46 -5.06
CA GLN A 34 0.07 -1.00 -4.97
C GLN A 34 1.34 -1.77 -5.30
N SER A 35 2.14 -1.29 -6.26
CA SER A 35 3.45 -1.87 -6.57
C SER A 35 4.43 -1.80 -5.39
N ILE A 36 4.38 -0.70 -4.62
CA ILE A 36 5.25 -0.45 -3.46
C ILE A 36 4.76 -1.20 -2.21
N LEU A 37 3.44 -1.27 -1.99
CA LEU A 37 2.84 -2.03 -0.87
C LEU A 37 2.92 -3.54 -1.07
N GLY A 38 3.23 -4.00 -2.29
CA GLY A 38 3.09 -5.38 -2.70
C GLY A 38 1.62 -5.76 -2.89
N LYS A 39 1.36 -6.83 -3.66
CA LYS A 39 0.02 -7.34 -3.96
C LYS A 39 -0.66 -7.99 -2.74
N LYS A 40 -0.74 -7.33 -1.59
CA LYS A 40 -1.57 -7.77 -0.44
C LYS A 40 -3.01 -7.34 -0.69
N GLY A 41 -3.61 -7.93 -1.73
CA GLY A 41 -4.94 -7.63 -2.24
C GLY A 41 -5.39 -8.63 -3.31
N ALA A 42 -4.47 -9.18 -4.09
CA ALA A 42 -4.73 -10.38 -4.88
C ALA A 42 -4.56 -11.62 -4.00
N LYS A 43 -5.37 -11.75 -2.94
CA LYS A 43 -5.82 -13.11 -2.62
C LYS A 43 -6.62 -13.48 -3.85
N ALA A 44 -5.98 -14.22 -4.76
CA ALA A 44 -6.70 -14.94 -5.79
C ALA A 44 -7.93 -15.51 -5.09
N ARG A 45 -9.13 -15.13 -5.54
CA ARG A 45 -10.31 -15.94 -5.30
C ARG A 45 -10.05 -17.21 -6.11
N SER A 46 -9.14 -18.06 -5.60
CA SER A 46 -8.96 -19.42 -6.07
C SER A 46 -10.19 -20.16 -5.59
N GLY A 47 -11.05 -20.52 -6.55
CA GLY A 47 -11.90 -21.71 -6.54
C GLY A 47 -12.85 -21.90 -5.35
N SER A 48 -14.13 -21.65 -5.58
CA SER A 48 -15.17 -22.67 -5.76
C SER A 48 -16.52 -22.00 -5.95
#